data_AF-A0A9E2Y204-F1
#
_entry.id   AF-A0A9E2Y204-F1
#
_cell.length_a   1.000
_cell.length_b   1.000
_cell.length_c   1.000
_cell.angle_alpha   90.00
_cell.angle_beta   90.00
_cell.angle_gamma   90.00
#
_symmetry.space_group_name_H-M   'P 1'
#
loop_
_entity.id
_entity.type
_entity.pdbx_description
1 polymer ?
#
loop_
_entity_poly.entity_id
_entity_poly.type
_entity_poly.pdbx_seq_one_letter_code
_entity_poly.pdbx_strand_id
1 'polypeptide(L)' 'AIDRTLDALEADPPHRIPDIGSITIACALGYLDFRFAAEPWRGKRSRLASWFEAFSEEPGIARTVPRDPG' A
#
# COMPACT_ATOMS: atom_id res chain seq x y z
N ALA A 1 -15.61 -4.89 -4.04
CA ALA A 1 -14.86 -4.39 -5.22
C ALA A 1 -13.37 -4.29 -4.90
N ILE A 2 -13.00 -3.67 -3.77
CA ILE A 2 -11.62 -3.54 -3.28
C ILE A 2 -10.88 -4.89 -3.19
N ASP A 3 -11.50 -5.95 -2.64
CA ASP A 3 -10.85 -7.25 -2.52
C ASP A 3 -10.32 -7.81 -3.85
N ARG A 4 -11.13 -7.78 -4.92
CA ARG A 4 -10.68 -8.27 -6.23
C ARG A 4 -9.49 -7.48 -6.78
N THR A 5 -9.46 -6.17 -6.55
CA THR A 5 -8.34 -5.33 -6.97
C THR A 5 -7.09 -5.68 -6.18
N LEU A 6 -7.22 -5.86 -4.86
CA LEU A 6 -6.11 -6.27 -4.01
C LEU A 6 -5.61 -7.68 -4.37
N ASP A 7 -6.50 -8.60 -4.75
CA ASP A 7 -6.13 -9.95 -5.20
C ASP A 7 -5.41 -9.92 -6.55
N ALA A 8 -5.80 -9.03 -7.46
CA ALA A 8 -5.08 -8.81 -8.71
C ALA A 8 -3.67 -8.23 -8.49
N LEU A 9 -3.55 -7.25 -7.58
CA LEU A 9 -2.27 -6.67 -7.18
C LEU A 9 -1.38 -7.66 -6.40
N GLU A 10 -1.97 -8.62 -5.69
CA GLU A 10 -1.20 -9.71 -5.06
C GLU A 10 -0.59 -10.65 -6.12
N ALA A 11 -1.38 -10.98 -7.15
CA ALA A 11 -0.91 -11.83 -8.24
C ALA A 11 0.22 -11.16 -9.05
N ASP A 12 0.09 -9.86 -9.31
CA ASP A 12 1.08 -9.04 -10.02
C ASP A 12 1.35 -7.71 -9.28
N PRO A 13 2.25 -7.73 -8.27
CA PRO A 13 2.58 -6.52 -7.52
C PRO A 13 3.22 -5.47 -8.43
N PRO A 14 3.01 -4.16 -8.14
CA PRO A 14 3.65 -3.12 -8.92
C PRO A 14 5.17 -3.24 -8.90
N HIS A 15 5.80 -2.63 -9.90
CA HIS A 15 7.24 -2.45 -9.87
C HIS A 15 7.63 -1.42 -8.80
N ARG A 16 8.91 -1.39 -8.40
CA ARG A 16 9.41 -0.52 -7.33
C ARG A 16 9.87 0.86 -7.81
N ILE A 17 9.77 1.16 -9.10
CA ILE A 17 10.13 2.49 -9.61
C ILE A 17 8.98 3.45 -9.26
N PRO A 18 9.27 4.59 -8.62
CA PRO A 18 8.25 5.59 -8.36
C PRO A 18 7.70 6.16 -9.68
N ASP A 19 6.43 5.91 -9.92
CA ASP A 19 5.64 6.50 -10.99
C ASP A 19 4.23 6.82 -10.46
N ILE A 20 3.37 7.39 -11.31
CA ILE A 20 2.03 7.75 -10.87
C ILE A 20 1.22 6.52 -10.40
N GLY A 21 1.47 5.34 -10.97
CA GLY A 21 0.79 4.09 -10.62
C GLY A 21 1.20 3.55 -9.25
N SER A 22 2.51 3.36 -9.04
CA SER A 22 3.06 2.86 -7.78
C SER A 22 2.78 3.79 -6.61
N ILE A 23 2.86 5.11 -6.83
CA ILE A 23 2.49 6.12 -5.82
C ILE A 23 1.01 6.03 -5.47
N THR A 24 0.13 5.95 -6.47
CA THR A 24 -1.33 5.85 -6.23
C THR A 24 -1.68 4.62 -5.40
N ILE A 25 -1.08 3.47 -5.73
CA ILE A 25 -1.32 2.22 -5.01
C ILE A 25 -0.78 2.30 -3.58
N ALA A 26 0.43 2.83 -3.38
CA ALA A 26 0.98 3.02 -2.03
C ALA A 26 0.10 3.93 -1.17
N CYS A 27 -0.40 5.05 -1.72
CA CYS A 27 -1.32 5.92 -1.00
C CYS A 27 -2.64 5.21 -0.64
N ALA A 28 -3.20 4.43 -1.57
CA ALA A 28 -4.43 3.67 -1.31
C ALA A 28 -4.25 2.62 -0.21
N LEU A 29 -3.14 1.86 -0.24
CA LEU A 29 -2.84 0.86 0.78
C LEU A 29 -2.57 1.49 2.16
N GLY A 30 -1.79 2.58 2.20
CA GLY A 30 -1.57 3.33 3.44
C GLY A 30 -2.86 3.95 4.00
N TYR A 31 -3.80 4.35 3.14
CA TYR A 31 -5.11 4.82 3.58
C TYR A 31 -5.97 3.70 4.17
N LEU A 32 -5.92 2.49 3.59
CA LEU A 32 -6.57 1.31 4.17
C LEU A 32 -6.02 1.01 5.57
N ASP A 33 -4.71 1.11 5.77
CA ASP A 33 -4.11 0.94 7.10
C ASP A 33 -4.58 1.99 8.09
N PHE A 34 -4.67 3.24 7.65
CA PHE A 34 -4.99 4.35 8.52
C PHE A 34 -6.47 4.41 8.90
N ARG A 35 -7.38 4.15 7.95
CA ARG A 35 -8.84 4.32 8.15
C ARG A 35 -9.64 3.04 8.24
N PHE A 36 -9.08 1.92 7.81
CA PHE A 36 -9.75 0.62 7.79
C PHE A 36 -8.90 -0.46 8.47
N ALA A 37 -8.21 -0.12 9.56
CA ALA A 37 -7.35 -1.05 10.31
C ALA A 37 -8.09 -2.32 10.79
N ALA A 38 -9.43 -2.26 10.96
CA ALA A 38 -10.27 -3.41 11.30
C ALA A 38 -10.47 -4.40 10.13
N GLU A 39 -10.09 -4.03 8.91
CA GLU A 39 -10.15 -4.84 7.69
C GLU A 39 -8.72 -5.09 7.17
N PRO A 40 -7.94 -5.98 7.80
CA PRO A 40 -6.51 -6.11 7.52
C PRO A 40 -6.26 -6.75 6.15
N TRP A 41 -6.07 -5.90 5.13
CA TRP A 41 -5.91 -6.32 3.75
C TRP A 41 -4.68 -7.21 3.50
N ARG A 42 -3.63 -7.10 4.34
CA ARG A 42 -2.37 -7.84 4.24
C ARG A 42 -2.50 -9.34 4.45
N GLY A 43 -3.47 -9.80 5.23
CA GLY A 43 -3.50 -11.19 5.73
C GLY A 43 -3.52 -12.27 4.65
N LYS A 44 -4.02 -11.96 3.45
CA LYS A 44 -4.08 -12.89 2.30
C LYS A 44 -3.13 -12.49 1.16
N ARG A 45 -2.34 -11.43 1.35
CA ARG A 45 -1.71 -10.68 0.26
C ARG A 45 -0.27 -10.33 0.61
N SER A 46 0.54 -11.38 0.83
CA SER A 46 1.89 -11.24 1.37
C SER A 46 2.85 -10.60 0.36
N ARG A 47 2.70 -10.85 -0.95
CA ARG A 47 3.55 -10.24 -1.97
C ARG A 47 3.29 -8.74 -2.06
N LEU A 48 2.02 -8.34 -2.05
CA LEU A 48 1.61 -6.94 -2.06
C LEU A 48 1.99 -6.24 -0.76
N ALA A 49 1.87 -6.91 0.39
CA ALA A 49 2.31 -6.39 1.67
C ALA A 49 3.83 -6.13 1.69
N SER A 50 4.64 -7.10 1.27
CA SER A 50 6.10 -6.94 1.20
C SER A 50 6.52 -5.87 0.18
N TRP A 51 5.80 -5.76 -0.94
CA TRP A 51 6.01 -4.66 -1.89
C TRP A 51 5.74 -3.30 -1.22
N PHE A 52 4.63 -3.17 -0.52
CA PHE A 52 4.24 -1.91 0.13
C PHE A 52 5.22 -1.52 1.26
N GLU A 53 5.69 -2.47 2.05
CA GLU A 53 6.72 -2.26 3.07
C GLU A 53 7.99 -1.69 2.46
N ALA A 54 8.54 -2.35 1.44
CA ALA A 54 9.75 -1.89 0.76
C ALA A 54 9.57 -0.54 0.07
N PHE A 55 8.42 -0.31 -0.59
CA PHE A 55 8.16 0.95 -1.29
C PHE A 55 7.92 2.12 -0.31
N SER A 56 7.36 1.86 0.85
CA SER A 56 7.12 2.89 1.88
C SER A 56 8.41 3.43 2.52
N GLU A 57 9.52 2.69 2.41
CA GLU A 57 10.84 3.11 2.86
C GLU A 57 11.50 4.14 1.92
N GLU A 58 11.01 4.28 0.68
CA GLU A 58 11.53 5.27 -0.26
C GLU A 58 11.47 6.69 0.35
N PRO A 59 12.58 7.47 0.35
CA PRO A 59 12.63 8.75 1.07
C PRO A 59 11.53 9.76 0.67
N GLY A 60 11.08 9.70 -0.58
CA GLY A 60 9.96 10.53 -1.07
C GLY A 60 8.63 10.18 -0.41
N ILE A 61 8.39 8.90 -0.13
CA ILE A 61 7.15 8.35 0.42
C ILE A 61 7.17 8.39 1.95
N ALA A 62 8.26 7.93 2.57
CA ALA A 62 8.40 7.87 4.03
C ALA A 62 8.17 9.22 4.71
N ARG A 63 8.58 10.32 4.06
CA ARG A 63 8.40 11.69 4.58
C ARG A 63 6.96 12.20 4.55
N THR A 64 6.08 11.53 3.81
CA THR A 64 4.68 11.97 3.62
C THR A 64 3.67 11.12 4.38
N VAL A 65 4.12 10.17 5.21
CA VAL A 65 3.24 9.33 6.02
C VAL A 65 2.32 10.23 6.87
N PRO A 66 0.98 10.04 6.79
CA PRO A 66 0.04 10.80 7.60
C PRO A 66 0.39 10.67 9.08
N ARG A 67 0.47 11.82 9.77
CA ARG A 67 0.58 11.88 11.22
C ARG A 67 -0.82 12.13 11.75
N ASP A 68 -1.24 11.35 12.73
CA ASP A 68 -2.51 11.60 13.39
C ASP A 68 -2.40 12.94 14.15
N PRO A 69 -3.23 13.96 13.85
CA PRO A 69 -3.38 15.09 14.74
C PRO A 69 -4.26 14.58 15.89
N GLY A 70 -3.61 14.21 16.99
CA GLY A 70 -4.31 13.79 18.21
C GLY A 70 -5.36 14.79 18.68
#